data_AF-A0A4Q6FES4-F1
#
_entry.id   AF-A0A4Q6FES4-F1
#
_cell.length_a   1.000
_cell.length_b   1.000
_cell.length_c   1.000
_cell.angle_alpha   90.00
_cell.angle_beta   90.00
_cell.angle_gamma   90.00
#
_symmetry.space_group_name_H-M   'P 1'
#
loop_
_entity.id
_entity.type
_entity.pdbx_description
1 polymer ?
#
loop_
_entity_poly.entity_id
_entity_poly.type
_entity_poly.pdbx_seq_one_letter_code
_entity_poly.pdbx_strand_id
1 'polypeptide(L)'
;MKNLFIRLLPALCLSMPVLAAGKVAPYQAVIRADLTAKVSPNYTGASLHVDGRTGVLDLTLQPKMPECAEGMMCAQVMPEAVSYTLENATTETDSCGIIRTRALVDNRPSDGIYLSVIVNNNRANTCPSFVAMAAMDVIVEKKYYDRFAGQEVSQIDTFEADDFALINPAGKDQEYVFNGQLVSAKYQDKTLSLKLSHSGGCKQHAFDLKWGECKNVKLLNSVISECNVEILHTQGSDDMCKAFITQTYKIDLSGLAQAYIINLNGTRVLVH
;
A
#
# COMPACT_ATOMS: atom_id res chain seq x y z
N MET A 1 -77.56 -5.86 -36.38
CA MET A 1 -76.56 -4.94 -36.94
C MET A 1 -76.11 -3.94 -35.88
N LYS A 2 -74.89 -4.11 -35.37
CA LYS A 2 -73.88 -3.11 -34.97
C LYS A 2 -73.05 -3.63 -33.79
N ASN A 3 -71.77 -3.84 -34.12
CA ASN A 3 -70.79 -4.65 -33.43
C ASN A 3 -70.23 -3.96 -32.18
N LEU A 4 -70.07 -4.76 -31.12
CA LEU A 4 -69.40 -4.42 -29.88
C LEU A 4 -67.87 -4.54 -30.10
N PHE A 5 -67.18 -3.41 -30.26
CA PHE A 5 -65.72 -3.37 -30.36
C PHE A 5 -65.09 -3.41 -28.97
N ILE A 6 -64.62 -4.58 -28.55
CA ILE A 6 -63.77 -4.77 -27.39
C ILE A 6 -62.35 -4.32 -27.77
N ARG A 7 -61.89 -3.20 -27.20
CA ARG A 7 -60.50 -2.75 -27.33
C ARG A 7 -59.62 -3.51 -26.34
N LEU A 8 -58.77 -4.40 -26.85
CA LEU A 8 -57.63 -4.95 -26.11
C LEU A 8 -56.62 -3.83 -25.82
N LEU A 9 -56.29 -3.62 -24.54
CA LEU A 9 -55.09 -2.90 -24.11
C LEU A 9 -53.87 -3.82 -24.32
N PRO A 10 -52.81 -3.39 -25.02
CA PRO A 10 -51.55 -4.12 -25.02
C PRO A 10 -50.83 -3.88 -23.69
N ALA A 11 -50.53 -4.96 -22.97
CA ALA A 11 -49.67 -4.94 -21.80
C ALA A 11 -48.24 -4.58 -22.23
N LEU A 12 -47.84 -3.34 -21.95
CA LEU A 12 -46.48 -2.85 -22.12
C LEU A 12 -45.59 -3.54 -21.07
N CYS A 13 -44.95 -4.65 -21.43
CA CYS A 13 -43.87 -5.22 -20.64
C CYS A 13 -42.68 -4.26 -20.65
N LEU A 14 -42.54 -3.46 -19.59
CA LEU A 14 -41.32 -2.72 -19.28
C LEU A 14 -40.19 -3.72 -19.03
N SER A 15 -39.44 -4.06 -20.07
CA SER A 15 -38.16 -4.75 -19.95
C SER A 15 -37.19 -3.84 -19.20
N MET A 16 -37.01 -4.09 -17.90
CA MET A 16 -35.94 -3.42 -17.15
C MET A 16 -34.59 -3.85 -17.74
N PRO A 17 -33.70 -2.91 -18.08
CA PRO A 17 -32.35 -3.26 -18.49
C PRO A 17 -31.67 -3.95 -17.31
N VAL A 18 -31.29 -5.21 -17.49
CA VAL A 18 -30.37 -5.91 -16.59
C VAL A 18 -29.04 -5.17 -16.69
N LEU A 19 -28.76 -4.31 -15.70
CA LEU A 19 -27.45 -3.71 -15.52
C LEU A 19 -26.46 -4.86 -15.38
N ALA A 20 -25.65 -5.06 -16.42
CA ALA A 20 -24.58 -6.03 -16.41
C ALA A 20 -23.68 -5.73 -15.21
N ALA A 21 -23.64 -6.65 -14.25
CA ALA A 21 -22.69 -6.61 -13.15
C ALA A 21 -21.29 -6.52 -13.76
N GLY A 22 -20.65 -5.35 -13.63
CA GLY A 22 -19.29 -5.14 -14.10
C GLY A 22 -18.40 -6.22 -13.48
N LYS A 23 -17.63 -6.91 -14.32
CA LYS A 23 -16.61 -7.86 -13.85
C LYS A 23 -15.64 -7.09 -12.95
N VAL A 24 -15.75 -7.28 -11.64
CA VAL A 24 -14.73 -6.87 -10.68
C VAL A 24 -13.53 -7.78 -10.91
N ALA A 25 -12.58 -7.32 -11.72
CA ALA A 25 -11.30 -8.00 -11.83
C ALA A 25 -10.51 -7.71 -10.54
N PRO A 26 -9.94 -8.73 -9.86
CA PRO A 26 -9.15 -8.50 -8.67
C PRO A 26 -7.93 -7.67 -9.03
N TYR A 27 -7.79 -6.51 -8.40
CA TYR A 27 -6.60 -5.67 -8.52
C TYR A 27 -5.44 -6.32 -7.78
N GLN A 28 -4.38 -6.65 -8.50
CA GLN A 28 -3.26 -7.43 -7.96
C GLN A 28 -2.03 -6.59 -7.61
N ALA A 29 -2.11 -5.26 -7.62
CA ALA A 29 -0.91 -4.44 -7.42
C ALA A 29 -0.42 -4.44 -5.97
N VAL A 30 0.88 -4.22 -5.81
CA VAL A 30 1.50 -3.92 -4.52
C VAL A 30 1.68 -2.41 -4.40
N ILE A 31 1.24 -1.84 -3.29
CA ILE A 31 1.34 -0.42 -2.98
C ILE A 31 2.31 -0.24 -1.81
N ARG A 32 3.21 0.74 -1.90
CA ARG A 32 4.02 1.21 -0.76
C ARG A 32 3.95 2.73 -0.70
N ALA A 33 3.57 3.28 0.45
CA ALA A 33 3.42 4.72 0.64
C ALA A 33 3.84 5.16 2.04
N ASP A 34 4.57 6.26 2.12
CA ASP A 34 4.74 7.04 3.35
C ASP A 34 3.70 8.16 3.36
N LEU A 35 2.89 8.18 4.41
CA LEU A 35 1.67 8.97 4.51
C LEU A 35 1.83 10.10 5.54
N THR A 36 1.35 11.28 5.18
CA THR A 36 1.29 12.43 6.08
C THR A 36 -0.10 12.54 6.69
N ALA A 37 -0.19 12.85 7.98
CA ALA A 37 -1.47 13.04 8.65
C ALA A 37 -2.19 14.29 8.14
N LYS A 38 -3.39 14.12 7.59
CA LYS A 38 -4.28 15.21 7.15
C LYS A 38 -5.25 15.60 8.26
N VAL A 39 -5.93 14.62 8.84
CA VAL A 39 -6.83 14.76 9.98
C VAL A 39 -6.57 13.61 10.93
N SER A 40 -5.65 13.80 11.87
CA SER A 40 -5.36 12.81 12.91
C SER A 40 -5.05 13.49 14.24
N PRO A 41 -5.89 13.33 15.28
CA PRO A 41 -5.59 13.87 16.61
C PRO A 41 -4.38 13.17 17.26
N ASN A 42 -4.13 11.89 16.92
CA ASN A 42 -3.24 11.03 17.68
C ASN A 42 -1.96 10.60 16.94
N TYR A 43 -1.86 10.82 15.63
CA TYR A 43 -0.73 10.33 14.81
C TYR A 43 -0.10 11.46 13.98
N THR A 44 1.22 11.41 13.79
CA THR A 44 1.97 12.37 12.95
C THR A 44 2.05 11.92 11.50
N GLY A 45 2.01 10.61 11.25
CA GLY A 45 2.11 10.01 9.93
C GLY A 45 1.90 8.51 10.00
N ALA A 46 1.97 7.87 8.84
CA ALA A 46 1.82 6.43 8.71
C ALA A 46 2.67 5.88 7.56
N SER A 47 2.96 4.59 7.58
CA SER A 47 3.52 3.86 6.44
C SER A 47 2.57 2.74 6.07
N LEU A 48 2.31 2.59 4.78
CA LEU A 48 1.32 1.66 4.23
C LEU A 48 1.99 0.72 3.23
N HIS A 49 1.72 -0.57 3.40
CA HIS A 49 2.01 -1.60 2.43
C HIS A 49 0.73 -2.38 2.11
N VAL A 50 0.35 -2.45 0.84
CA VAL A 50 -0.80 -3.23 0.39
C VAL A 50 -0.28 -4.26 -0.59
N ASP A 51 -0.51 -5.55 -0.37
CA ASP A 51 -0.28 -6.58 -1.36
C ASP A 51 -1.63 -7.11 -1.87
N GLY A 52 -2.06 -6.61 -3.04
CA GLY A 52 -3.31 -7.02 -3.68
C GLY A 52 -3.32 -8.48 -4.16
N ARG A 53 -2.17 -9.18 -4.18
CA ARG A 53 -2.07 -10.60 -4.58
C ARG A 53 -2.45 -11.52 -3.44
N THR A 54 -1.96 -11.21 -2.24
CA THR A 54 -2.23 -11.96 -1.02
C THR A 54 -3.45 -11.43 -0.28
N GLY A 55 -3.91 -10.21 -0.62
CA GLY A 55 -4.98 -9.54 0.09
C GLY A 55 -4.54 -9.09 1.49
N VAL A 56 -3.25 -8.78 1.67
CA VAL A 56 -2.69 -8.33 2.94
C VAL A 56 -2.49 -6.82 2.90
N LEU A 57 -2.87 -6.13 3.97
CA LEU A 57 -2.63 -4.71 4.18
C LEU A 57 -1.91 -4.51 5.51
N ASP A 58 -0.68 -4.01 5.44
CA ASP A 58 0.12 -3.61 6.60
C ASP A 58 0.09 -2.09 6.73
N LEU A 59 -0.29 -1.62 7.92
CA LEU A 59 -0.38 -0.21 8.27
C LEU A 59 0.43 0.03 9.55
N THR A 60 1.44 0.89 9.47
CA THR A 60 2.22 1.33 10.63
C THR A 60 1.93 2.79 10.91
N LEU A 61 1.43 3.10 12.11
CA LEU A 61 1.08 4.46 12.54
C LEU A 61 2.15 5.00 13.50
N GLN A 62 2.58 6.25 13.31
CA GLN A 62 3.48 6.93 14.23
C GLN A 62 2.70 7.83 15.19
N PRO A 63 2.60 7.51 16.50
CA PRO A 63 1.87 8.33 17.45
C PRO A 63 2.52 9.70 17.67
N LYS A 64 1.68 10.71 17.91
CA LYS A 64 2.12 12.03 18.35
C LYS A 64 2.74 11.95 19.74
N MET A 65 3.83 12.69 19.92
CA MET A 65 4.38 12.89 21.25
C MET A 65 3.36 13.66 22.11
N PRO A 66 3.06 13.22 23.33
CA PRO A 66 2.18 13.98 24.22
C PRO A 66 2.78 15.35 24.51
N GLU A 67 1.94 16.37 24.62
CA GLU A 67 2.37 17.71 25.01
C GLU A 67 2.99 17.66 26.41
N CYS A 68 4.15 18.28 26.57
CA CYS A 68 4.76 18.42 27.88
C CYS A 68 4.00 19.50 28.65
N ALA A 69 3.50 19.16 29.83
CA ALA A 69 2.82 20.13 30.68
C ALA A 69 3.73 21.32 31.00
N GLU A 70 3.16 22.52 31.00
CA GLU A 70 3.90 23.75 31.23
C GLU A 70 4.64 23.71 32.58
N GLY A 71 5.93 24.06 32.57
CA GLY A 71 6.79 24.06 33.78
C GLY A 71 7.35 22.69 34.19
N MET A 72 7.04 21.61 33.45
CA MET A 72 7.61 20.29 33.70
C MET A 72 8.80 20.03 32.76
N MET A 73 9.81 19.29 33.25
CA MET A 73 10.83 18.71 32.38
C MET A 73 10.36 17.32 31.95
N CYS A 74 9.85 17.20 30.72
CA CYS A 74 9.52 15.89 30.14
C CYS A 74 10.70 15.36 29.33
N ALA A 75 11.05 14.09 29.53
CA ALA A 75 11.92 13.40 28.58
C ALA A 75 11.14 13.23 27.27
N GLN A 76 11.63 13.85 26.18
CA GLN A 76 11.06 13.66 24.85
C GLN A 76 11.43 12.27 24.35
N VAL A 77 10.61 11.29 24.68
CA VAL A 77 10.71 9.93 24.14
C VAL A 77 9.68 9.81 23.04
N MET A 78 10.14 9.58 21.81
CA MET A 78 9.26 9.32 20.68
C MET A 78 8.49 8.02 20.94
N PRO A 79 7.15 8.04 20.87
CA PRO A 79 6.35 6.83 21.06
C PRO A 79 6.71 5.77 20.03
N GLU A 80 6.66 4.50 20.47
CA GLU A 80 6.82 3.36 19.57
C GLU A 80 5.71 3.35 18.51
N ALA A 81 6.06 3.00 17.28
CA ALA A 81 5.12 2.89 16.18
C ALA A 81 4.17 1.71 16.40
N VAL A 82 2.91 1.86 15.98
CA VAL A 82 1.89 0.82 16.12
C VAL A 82 1.57 0.24 14.75
N SER A 83 1.82 -1.05 14.57
CA SER A 83 1.59 -1.76 13.32
C SER A 83 0.33 -2.63 13.38
N TYR A 84 -0.42 -2.66 12.27
CA TYR A 84 -1.58 -3.49 12.05
C TYR A 84 -1.43 -4.25 10.74
N THR A 85 -1.67 -5.56 10.77
CA THR A 85 -1.77 -6.41 9.58
C THR A 85 -3.22 -6.83 9.43
N LEU A 86 -3.84 -6.48 8.30
CA LEU A 86 -5.21 -6.83 7.97
C LEU A 86 -5.22 -7.77 6.77
N GLU A 87 -5.80 -8.95 6.94
CA GLU A 87 -6.00 -9.92 5.87
C GLU A 87 -7.32 -9.68 5.13
N ASN A 88 -7.48 -10.31 3.96
CA ASN A 88 -8.68 -10.24 3.13
C ASN A 88 -9.00 -8.83 2.62
N ALA A 89 -7.97 -8.04 2.30
CA ALA A 89 -8.12 -6.77 1.62
C ALA A 89 -8.81 -6.99 0.26
N THR A 90 -9.92 -6.28 0.04
CA THR A 90 -10.67 -6.30 -1.22
C THR A 90 -10.40 -5.02 -1.98
N THR A 91 -10.27 -5.10 -3.30
CA THR A 91 -10.03 -3.92 -4.13
C THR A 91 -11.08 -3.81 -5.22
N GLU A 92 -11.63 -2.61 -5.37
CA GLU A 92 -12.57 -2.25 -6.42
C GLU A 92 -12.03 -1.05 -7.21
N THR A 93 -12.40 -0.94 -8.47
CA THR A 93 -12.14 0.25 -9.28
C THR A 93 -13.47 0.88 -9.64
N ASP A 94 -13.64 2.16 -9.33
CA ASP A 94 -14.88 2.87 -9.64
C ASP A 94 -14.92 3.34 -11.11
N SER A 95 -16.06 3.92 -11.51
CA SER A 95 -16.25 4.46 -12.86
C SER A 95 -15.33 5.64 -13.20
N CYS A 96 -14.72 6.26 -12.19
CA CYS A 96 -13.80 7.38 -12.32
C CYS A 96 -12.34 6.93 -12.48
N GLY A 97 -12.07 5.63 -12.27
CA GLY A 97 -10.72 5.06 -12.29
C GLY A 97 -10.02 5.12 -10.92
N ILE A 98 -10.72 5.50 -9.86
CA ILE A 98 -10.20 5.44 -8.49
C ILE A 98 -10.17 3.97 -8.07
N ILE A 99 -9.01 3.53 -7.62
CA ILE A 99 -8.82 2.19 -7.09
C ILE A 99 -8.98 2.28 -5.58
N ARG A 100 -10.01 1.64 -5.04
CA ARG A 100 -10.30 1.59 -3.62
C ARG A 100 -9.97 0.20 -3.07
N THR A 101 -9.01 0.14 -2.15
CA THR A 101 -8.70 -1.06 -1.38
C THR A 101 -9.24 -0.92 0.03
N ARG A 102 -9.95 -1.94 0.52
CA ARG A 102 -10.53 -1.99 1.86
C ARG A 102 -10.11 -3.26 2.58
N ALA A 103 -9.60 -3.10 3.79
CA ALA A 103 -9.34 -4.19 4.72
C ALA A 103 -9.99 -3.87 6.07
N LEU A 104 -10.56 -4.87 6.74
CA LEU A 104 -11.16 -4.68 8.05
C LEU A 104 -10.98 -5.91 8.94
N VAL A 105 -10.92 -5.68 10.24
CA VAL A 105 -10.93 -6.70 11.27
C VAL A 105 -11.83 -6.24 12.41
N ASP A 106 -12.70 -7.12 12.90
CA ASP A 106 -13.61 -6.82 14.01
C ASP A 106 -13.33 -7.76 15.18
N ASN A 107 -12.49 -7.30 16.10
CA ASN A 107 -12.16 -8.05 17.32
C ASN A 107 -13.03 -7.63 18.52
N ARG A 108 -14.08 -6.82 18.33
CA ARG A 108 -14.96 -6.39 19.43
C ARG A 108 -15.63 -7.55 20.20
N PRO A 109 -15.98 -8.70 19.58
CA PRO A 109 -16.51 -9.85 20.31
C PRO A 109 -15.55 -10.44 21.35
N SER A 110 -14.25 -10.15 21.27
CA SER A 110 -13.19 -10.65 22.16
C SER A 110 -12.48 -9.51 22.92
N ASP A 111 -13.22 -8.45 23.26
CA ASP A 111 -12.69 -7.24 23.92
C ASP A 111 -11.62 -6.47 23.10
N GLY A 112 -11.48 -6.79 21.81
CA GLY A 112 -10.59 -6.09 20.90
C GLY A 112 -11.22 -4.88 20.23
N ILE A 113 -10.48 -4.30 19.28
CA ILE A 113 -10.93 -3.15 18.48
C ILE A 113 -11.53 -3.61 17.15
N TYR A 114 -12.48 -2.83 16.65
CA TYR A 114 -12.79 -2.79 15.23
C TYR A 114 -11.77 -1.87 14.55
N LEU A 115 -11.19 -2.33 13.44
CA LEU A 115 -10.28 -1.55 12.61
C LEU A 115 -10.70 -1.72 11.15
N SER A 116 -10.93 -0.62 10.46
CA SER A 116 -11.18 -0.57 9.02
C SER A 116 -10.21 0.40 8.37
N VAL A 117 -9.50 -0.07 7.35
CA VAL A 117 -8.59 0.74 6.53
C VAL A 117 -9.13 0.81 5.11
N ILE A 118 -9.29 2.03 4.60
CA ILE A 118 -9.71 2.30 3.22
C ILE A 118 -8.61 3.11 2.56
N VAL A 119 -8.03 2.57 1.50
CA VAL A 119 -7.00 3.19 0.68
C VAL A 119 -7.65 3.58 -0.65
N ASN A 120 -7.69 4.86 -0.96
CA ASN A 120 -8.11 5.36 -2.26
C ASN A 120 -6.87 5.80 -3.04
N ASN A 121 -6.60 5.12 -4.16
CA ASN A 121 -5.61 5.54 -5.12
C ASN A 121 -6.31 6.37 -6.21
N ASN A 122 -6.06 7.68 -6.18
CA ASN A 122 -6.67 8.67 -7.04
C ASN A 122 -5.82 8.99 -8.28
N ARG A 123 -4.68 8.31 -8.47
CA ARG A 123 -3.70 8.63 -9.53
C ARG A 123 -4.27 8.50 -10.94
N ALA A 124 -5.22 7.58 -11.13
CA ALA A 124 -5.93 7.37 -12.39
C ALA A 124 -7.32 8.03 -12.42
N ASN A 125 -7.63 8.93 -11.47
CA ASN A 125 -8.92 9.60 -11.44
C ASN A 125 -9.10 10.49 -12.67
N THR A 126 -10.15 10.22 -13.44
CA THR A 126 -10.53 10.99 -14.63
C THR A 126 -11.75 11.87 -14.40
N CYS A 127 -12.46 11.69 -13.28
CA CYS A 127 -13.63 12.48 -12.94
C CYS A 127 -13.20 13.88 -12.45
N PRO A 128 -13.89 14.94 -12.91
CA PRO A 128 -13.60 16.30 -12.46
C PRO A 128 -13.88 16.43 -10.96
N SER A 129 -12.92 16.97 -10.22
CA SER A 129 -13.08 17.33 -8.81
C SER A 129 -12.99 18.86 -8.66
N PHE A 130 -13.75 19.40 -7.70
CA PHE A 130 -13.68 20.82 -7.34
C PHE A 130 -12.49 21.14 -6.41
N VAL A 131 -11.86 20.10 -5.86
CA VAL A 131 -10.76 20.18 -4.90
C VAL A 131 -9.61 19.33 -5.42
N ALA A 132 -8.38 19.84 -5.32
CA ALA A 132 -7.19 19.07 -5.61
C ALA A 132 -7.15 17.85 -4.68
N MET A 133 -7.16 16.66 -5.28
CA MET A 133 -7.09 15.39 -4.55
C MET A 133 -5.61 15.00 -4.44
N ALA A 134 -5.21 14.50 -3.27
CA ALA A 134 -3.92 13.85 -3.13
C ALA A 134 -3.88 12.60 -4.03
N ALA A 135 -2.68 12.19 -4.45
CA ALA A 135 -2.54 11.00 -5.28
C ALA A 135 -3.08 9.74 -4.57
N MET A 136 -2.99 9.70 -3.23
CA MET A 136 -3.55 8.68 -2.36
C MET A 136 -4.17 9.29 -1.11
N ASP A 137 -5.34 8.79 -0.73
CA ASP A 137 -5.98 9.08 0.55
C ASP A 137 -6.18 7.77 1.33
N VAL A 138 -5.84 7.78 2.62
CA VAL A 138 -5.98 6.62 3.51
C VAL A 138 -6.84 6.99 4.71
N ILE A 139 -7.94 6.28 4.90
CA ILE A 139 -8.89 6.47 5.99
C ILE A 139 -8.78 5.28 6.93
N VAL A 140 -8.48 5.54 8.19
CA VAL A 140 -8.36 4.55 9.26
C VAL A 140 -9.47 4.80 10.26
N GLU A 141 -10.41 3.88 10.38
CA GLU A 141 -11.49 3.91 11.37
C GLU A 141 -11.22 2.88 12.46
N LYS A 142 -11.25 3.33 13.72
CA LYS A 142 -11.16 2.49 14.91
C LYS A 142 -12.43 2.63 15.73
N LYS A 143 -13.03 1.52 16.15
CA LYS A 143 -14.14 1.52 17.12
C LYS A 143 -13.84 0.58 18.28
N TYR A 144 -14.10 1.04 19.50
CA TYR A 144 -13.92 0.25 20.71
C TYR A 144 -14.89 0.72 21.80
N TYR A 145 -15.18 -0.15 22.75
CA TYR A 145 -16.06 0.18 23.87
C TYR A 145 -15.24 0.74 25.03
N ASP A 146 -15.46 2.02 25.37
CA ASP A 146 -14.86 2.63 26.56
C ASP A 146 -15.66 2.21 27.78
N ARG A 147 -15.05 1.35 28.61
CA ARG A 147 -15.66 0.83 29.84
C ARG A 147 -15.82 1.88 30.93
N PHE A 148 -15.02 2.94 30.93
CA PHE A 148 -15.11 4.02 31.91
C PHE A 148 -16.25 4.97 31.56
N ALA A 149 -16.39 5.30 30.27
CA ALA A 149 -17.49 6.15 29.79
C ALA A 149 -18.79 5.38 29.52
N GLY A 150 -18.74 4.04 29.44
CA GLY A 150 -19.90 3.18 29.20
C GLY A 150 -20.47 3.29 27.78
N GLN A 151 -19.66 3.69 26.79
CA GLN A 151 -20.11 3.97 25.42
C GLN A 151 -19.10 3.49 24.36
N GLU A 152 -19.57 3.24 23.15
CA GLU A 152 -18.69 3.00 22.00
C GLU A 152 -18.04 4.32 21.56
N VAL A 153 -16.72 4.30 21.42
CA VAL A 153 -15.92 5.41 20.91
C VAL A 153 -15.48 5.07 19.50
N SER A 154 -15.65 6.02 18.58
CA SER A 154 -15.22 5.92 17.18
C SER A 154 -14.16 6.98 16.91
N GLN A 155 -13.02 6.55 16.38
CA GLN A 155 -11.91 7.41 15.97
C GLN A 155 -11.68 7.23 14.48
N ILE A 156 -11.55 8.36 13.77
CA ILE A 156 -11.24 8.38 12.34
C ILE A 156 -9.97 9.20 12.16
N ASP A 157 -8.98 8.60 11.52
CA ASP A 157 -7.74 9.24 11.14
C ASP A 157 -7.62 9.21 9.60
N THR A 158 -7.31 10.35 9.01
CA THR A 158 -7.11 10.50 7.57
C THR A 158 -5.67 10.89 7.28
N PHE A 159 -5.05 10.17 6.34
CA PHE A 159 -3.70 10.41 5.85
C PHE A 159 -3.71 10.57 4.34
N GLU A 160 -2.69 11.22 3.82
CA GLU A 160 -2.53 11.46 2.38
C GLU A 160 -1.07 11.27 1.94
N ALA A 161 -0.90 10.94 0.67
CA ALA A 161 0.40 10.92 0.01
C ALA A 161 0.25 11.39 -1.44
N ASP A 162 1.14 12.30 -1.85
CA ASP A 162 1.24 12.76 -3.24
C ASP A 162 2.11 11.84 -4.10
N ASP A 163 2.96 11.04 -3.46
CA ASP A 163 3.81 10.07 -4.11
C ASP A 163 3.75 8.70 -3.42
N PHE A 164 3.70 7.64 -4.21
CA PHE A 164 3.69 6.26 -3.73
C PHE A 164 4.14 5.32 -4.84
N ALA A 165 4.75 4.20 -4.44
CA ALA A 165 5.16 3.16 -5.38
C ALA A 165 3.97 2.24 -5.70
N LEU A 166 3.71 2.05 -7.00
CA LEU A 166 2.71 1.12 -7.50
C LEU A 166 3.38 0.00 -8.31
N ILE A 167 3.24 -1.24 -7.86
CA ILE A 167 3.84 -2.41 -8.49
C ILE A 167 2.71 -3.24 -9.08
N ASN A 168 2.43 -3.11 -10.38
CA ASN A 168 1.40 -3.90 -11.06
C ASN A 168 1.99 -5.24 -11.56
N PRO A 169 1.50 -6.40 -11.12
CA PRO A 169 1.99 -7.69 -11.63
C PRO A 169 1.41 -8.05 -13.01
N ALA A 170 0.40 -7.33 -13.50
CA ALA A 170 -0.31 -7.68 -14.73
C ALA A 170 -0.77 -6.44 -15.52
N GLY A 171 0.16 -5.75 -16.18
CA GLY A 171 -0.21 -4.70 -17.12
C GLY A 171 0.95 -3.98 -17.80
N LYS A 172 1.35 -4.49 -18.98
CA LYS A 172 2.20 -3.87 -20.03
C LYS A 172 3.60 -3.33 -19.68
N ASP A 173 3.92 -3.12 -18.42
CA ASP A 173 5.30 -2.97 -17.96
C ASP A 173 5.74 -4.36 -17.52
N GLN A 174 6.50 -5.05 -18.38
CA GLN A 174 7.11 -6.31 -17.98
C GLN A 174 7.99 -6.03 -16.76
N GLU A 175 7.97 -6.91 -15.76
CA GLU A 175 9.02 -6.91 -14.75
C GLU A 175 10.34 -7.17 -15.47
N TYR A 176 11.13 -6.11 -15.67
CA TYR A 176 12.46 -6.25 -16.25
C TYR A 176 13.46 -6.42 -15.12
N VAL A 177 14.32 -7.42 -15.24
CA VAL A 177 15.54 -7.46 -14.43
C VAL A 177 16.27 -6.14 -14.68
N PHE A 178 16.55 -5.43 -13.59
CA PHE A 178 17.23 -4.14 -13.64
C PHE A 178 18.54 -4.27 -14.43
N ASN A 179 18.65 -3.50 -15.51
CA ASN A 179 19.78 -3.51 -16.43
C ASN A 179 20.74 -2.32 -16.22
N GLY A 180 20.52 -1.52 -15.19
CA GLY A 180 21.40 -0.42 -14.81
C GLY A 180 22.54 -0.86 -13.89
N GLN A 181 23.19 0.12 -13.27
CA GLN A 181 24.29 -0.12 -12.35
C GLN A 181 23.84 -0.02 -10.89
N LEU A 182 24.08 -1.07 -10.10
CA LEU A 182 24.04 -0.97 -8.65
C LEU A 182 25.32 -0.29 -8.16
N VAL A 183 25.20 0.94 -7.65
CA VAL A 183 26.34 1.73 -7.13
C VAL A 183 26.68 1.31 -5.71
N SER A 184 25.67 1.09 -4.87
CA SER A 184 25.85 0.59 -3.50
C SER A 184 24.55 0.04 -2.94
N ALA A 185 24.64 -0.96 -2.07
CA ALA A 185 23.53 -1.43 -1.26
C ALA A 185 23.91 -1.35 0.21
N LYS A 186 23.03 -0.79 1.04
CA LYS A 186 23.23 -0.65 2.50
C LYS A 186 21.96 -1.03 3.22
N TYR A 187 22.09 -1.80 4.30
CA TYR A 187 20.98 -2.15 5.16
C TYR A 187 21.12 -1.46 6.51
N GLN A 188 20.06 -0.79 6.95
CA GLN A 188 19.99 -0.16 8.26
C GLN A 188 18.52 -0.04 8.68
N ASP A 189 18.20 -0.31 9.94
CA ASP A 189 16.89 -0.09 10.54
C ASP A 189 15.75 -0.69 9.71
N LYS A 190 15.85 -2.00 9.42
CA LYS A 190 14.88 -2.77 8.60
C LYS A 190 14.74 -2.33 7.15
N THR A 191 15.50 -1.32 6.72
CA THR A 191 15.40 -0.73 5.39
C THR A 191 16.65 -1.04 4.57
N LEU A 192 16.46 -1.61 3.38
CA LEU A 192 17.51 -1.75 2.38
C LEU A 192 17.52 -0.51 1.47
N SER A 193 18.61 0.25 1.55
CA SER A 193 18.90 1.39 0.67
C SER A 193 19.74 0.97 -0.51
N LEU A 194 19.19 1.07 -1.72
CA LEU A 194 19.84 0.77 -3.00
C LEU A 194 20.15 2.07 -3.74
N LYS A 195 21.42 2.37 -3.98
CA LYS A 195 21.82 3.45 -4.87
C LYS A 195 21.97 2.89 -6.28
N LEU A 196 21.03 3.22 -7.15
CA LEU A 196 20.94 2.70 -8.52
C LEU A 196 21.24 3.81 -9.51
N SER A 197 21.89 3.44 -10.62
CA SER A 197 22.12 4.34 -11.75
C SER A 197 21.53 3.76 -13.02
N HIS A 198 20.65 4.50 -13.67
CA HIS A 198 19.94 4.05 -14.88
C HIS A 198 19.52 5.22 -15.79
N SER A 199 19.15 4.90 -17.02
CA SER A 199 18.47 5.82 -17.93
C SER A 199 16.96 5.84 -17.66
N GLY A 200 16.27 6.87 -18.12
CA GLY A 200 14.88 7.13 -17.79
C GLY A 200 14.82 8.05 -16.57
N GLY A 201 14.81 9.35 -16.79
CA GLY A 201 14.72 10.36 -15.73
C GLY A 201 13.52 11.28 -15.90
N CYS A 202 12.65 10.98 -16.86
CA CYS A 202 11.49 11.78 -17.20
C CYS A 202 10.20 11.20 -16.62
N LYS A 203 10.18 9.90 -16.26
CA LYS A 203 9.10 9.25 -15.53
C LYS A 203 9.54 8.90 -14.11
N GLN A 204 8.57 8.51 -13.29
CA GLN A 204 8.87 7.91 -12.00
C GLN A 204 9.29 6.45 -12.18
N HIS A 205 10.27 6.03 -11.38
CA HIS A 205 10.83 4.69 -11.38
C HIS A 205 10.62 4.04 -10.02
N ALA A 206 10.19 2.78 -10.02
CA ALA A 206 10.07 1.97 -8.83
C ALA A 206 10.89 0.69 -9.01
N PHE A 207 11.46 0.22 -7.89
CA PHE A 207 12.28 -0.97 -7.84
C PHE A 207 11.82 -1.88 -6.71
N ASP A 208 11.87 -3.19 -6.95
CA ASP A 208 11.62 -4.20 -5.93
C ASP A 208 12.67 -5.31 -6.00
N LEU A 209 12.57 -6.28 -5.10
CA LEU A 209 13.45 -7.44 -5.02
C LEU A 209 12.70 -8.71 -5.41
N LYS A 210 13.27 -9.46 -6.34
CA LYS A 210 12.88 -10.84 -6.60
C LYS A 210 13.84 -11.78 -5.91
N TRP A 211 13.32 -12.54 -4.96
CA TRP A 211 14.08 -13.55 -4.23
C TRP A 211 14.22 -14.79 -5.11
N GLY A 212 15.47 -15.14 -5.41
CA GLY A 212 15.84 -16.36 -6.12
C GLY A 212 16.20 -17.48 -5.16
N GLU A 213 17.00 -18.42 -5.65
CA GLU A 213 17.44 -19.57 -4.86
C GLU A 213 18.28 -19.15 -3.65
N CYS A 214 18.00 -19.78 -2.51
CA CYS A 214 18.74 -19.63 -1.27
C CYS A 214 19.56 -20.89 -0.99
N LYS A 215 20.82 -20.69 -0.58
CA LYS A 215 21.70 -21.75 -0.10
C LYS A 215 22.14 -21.46 1.32
N ASN A 216 22.32 -22.50 2.11
CA ASN A 216 22.83 -22.33 3.47
C ASN A 216 24.36 -22.17 3.43
N VAL A 217 24.85 -21.07 4.01
CA VAL A 217 26.28 -20.81 4.17
C VAL A 217 26.64 -20.79 5.65
N LYS A 218 27.79 -21.37 5.97
CA LYS A 218 28.35 -21.29 7.32
C LYS A 218 29.07 -19.96 7.47
N LEU A 219 28.66 -19.17 8.46
CA LEU A 219 29.42 -18.02 8.94
C LEU A 219 29.78 -18.25 10.40
N LEU A 220 31.08 -18.34 10.68
CA LEU A 220 31.60 -18.64 12.01
C LEU A 220 30.94 -19.92 12.57
N ASN A 221 30.16 -19.78 13.66
CA ASN A 221 29.48 -20.88 14.35
C ASN A 221 27.99 -20.98 14.01
N SER A 222 27.52 -20.26 12.99
CA SER A 222 26.11 -20.22 12.60
C SER A 222 25.92 -20.58 11.13
N VAL A 223 24.71 -21.04 10.80
CA VAL A 223 24.27 -21.25 9.43
C VAL A 223 23.29 -20.14 9.09
N ILE A 224 23.54 -19.41 8.02
CA ILE A 224 22.64 -18.36 7.51
C ILE A 224 22.29 -18.67 6.06
N SER A 225 21.06 -18.34 5.66
CA SER A 225 20.63 -18.49 4.27
C SER A 225 21.17 -17.33 3.44
N GLU A 226 21.91 -17.66 2.39
CA GLU A 226 22.36 -16.73 1.36
C GLU A 226 21.49 -16.89 0.12
N CYS A 227 20.76 -15.84 -0.25
CA CYS A 227 19.83 -15.83 -1.37
C CYS A 227 20.36 -14.97 -2.51
N ASN A 228 20.26 -15.47 -3.75
CA ASN A 228 20.45 -14.61 -4.92
C ASN A 228 19.20 -13.75 -5.07
N VAL A 229 19.37 -12.43 -5.17
CA VAL A 229 18.27 -11.49 -5.27
C VAL A 229 18.46 -10.64 -6.53
N GLU A 230 17.42 -10.58 -7.35
CA GLU A 230 17.39 -9.72 -8.54
C GLU A 230 16.66 -8.44 -8.20
N ILE A 231 17.18 -7.30 -8.66
CA ILE A 231 16.46 -6.03 -8.58
C ILE A 231 15.50 -6.00 -9.77
N LEU A 232 14.22 -5.84 -9.49
CA LEU A 232 13.19 -5.66 -10.50
C LEU A 232 12.94 -4.19 -10.74
N HIS A 233 12.90 -3.80 -12.00
CA HIS A 233 12.44 -2.49 -12.44
C HIS A 233 10.93 -2.58 -12.70
N THR A 234 10.14 -2.08 -11.76
CA THR A 234 8.69 -2.35 -11.69
C THR A 234 7.82 -1.22 -12.23
N GLN A 235 8.38 -0.02 -12.42
CA GLN A 235 7.67 1.14 -13.00
C GLN A 235 8.64 2.01 -13.80
N GLY A 236 8.17 2.58 -14.92
CA GLY A 236 8.96 3.51 -15.74
C GLY A 236 9.93 2.81 -16.70
N SER A 237 9.78 1.50 -16.92
CA SER A 237 10.64 0.73 -17.81
C SER A 237 10.54 1.13 -19.29
N ASP A 238 9.43 1.78 -19.67
CA ASP A 238 9.21 2.35 -21.00
C ASP A 238 9.68 3.81 -21.12
N ASP A 239 10.35 4.37 -20.11
CA ASP A 239 10.88 5.73 -20.17
C ASP A 239 12.00 5.83 -21.20
N MET A 240 11.68 6.37 -22.38
CA MET A 240 12.62 6.59 -23.47
C MET A 240 13.58 7.77 -23.24
N CYS A 241 13.45 8.47 -22.12
CA CYS A 241 14.29 9.59 -21.76
C CYS A 241 15.75 9.16 -21.56
N LYS A 242 16.67 9.80 -22.28
CA LYS A 242 18.12 9.50 -22.19
C LYS A 242 18.81 10.15 -21.00
N ALA A 243 18.06 10.79 -20.09
CA ALA A 243 18.63 11.34 -18.88
C ALA A 243 19.17 10.19 -18.02
N PHE A 244 20.45 10.27 -17.67
CA PHE A 244 21.08 9.32 -16.78
C PHE A 244 20.96 9.83 -15.35
N ILE A 245 20.28 9.07 -14.50
CA ILE A 245 20.03 9.45 -13.11
C ILE A 245 20.66 8.44 -12.16
N THR A 246 21.10 8.95 -11.01
CA THR A 246 21.55 8.13 -9.89
C THR A 246 20.73 8.49 -8.67
N GLN A 247 19.93 7.56 -8.17
CA GLN A 247 19.01 7.79 -7.05
C GLN A 247 19.13 6.69 -6.01
N THR A 248 18.69 7.00 -4.79
CA THR A 248 18.63 6.04 -3.69
C THR A 248 17.19 5.62 -3.46
N TYR A 249 16.94 4.33 -3.62
CA TYR A 249 15.67 3.68 -3.38
C TYR A 249 15.70 2.95 -2.05
N LYS A 250 14.61 3.00 -1.32
CA LYS A 250 14.47 2.35 -0.01
C LYS A 250 13.43 1.25 -0.12
N ILE A 251 13.79 0.06 0.34
CA ILE A 251 12.92 -1.11 0.37
C ILE A 251 12.80 -1.54 1.82
N ASP A 252 11.60 -1.46 2.37
CA ASP A 252 11.31 -1.99 3.69
C ASP A 252 11.34 -3.53 3.64
N LEU A 253 12.14 -4.10 4.54
CA LEU A 253 12.33 -5.54 4.75
C LEU A 253 11.91 -5.94 6.17
N SER A 254 11.09 -5.13 6.84
CA SER A 254 10.58 -5.38 8.20
C SER A 254 9.81 -6.70 8.34
N GLY A 255 9.26 -7.23 7.23
CA GLY A 255 8.58 -8.53 7.18
C GLY A 255 9.50 -9.76 7.10
N LEU A 256 10.82 -9.61 7.09
CA LEU A 256 11.73 -10.76 7.11
C LEU A 256 11.71 -11.45 8.48
N ALA A 257 11.37 -12.73 8.49
CA ALA A 257 11.27 -13.53 9.72
C ALA A 257 12.64 -13.88 10.35
N GLN A 258 13.73 -13.71 9.60
CA GLN A 258 15.07 -14.07 10.03
C GLN A 258 16.12 -13.28 9.23
N ALA A 259 17.38 -13.38 9.67
CA ALA A 259 18.51 -12.79 8.95
C ALA A 259 18.83 -13.57 7.66
N TYR A 260 19.18 -12.83 6.61
CA TYR A 260 19.62 -13.36 5.32
C TYR A 260 20.89 -12.64 4.86
N ILE A 261 21.72 -13.35 4.09
CA ILE A 261 22.67 -12.68 3.20
C ILE A 261 22.02 -12.59 1.83
N ILE A 262 21.77 -11.38 1.35
CA ILE A 262 21.30 -11.20 -0.02
C ILE A 262 22.49 -10.91 -0.93
N ASN A 263 22.54 -11.58 -2.07
CA ASN A 263 23.51 -11.36 -3.12
C ASN A 263 22.85 -10.63 -4.29
N LEU A 264 23.13 -9.33 -4.40
CA LEU A 264 22.62 -8.43 -5.44
C LEU A 264 23.73 -8.22 -6.48
N ASN A 265 23.73 -9.00 -7.56
CA ASN A 265 24.72 -8.92 -8.64
C ASN A 265 26.18 -8.89 -8.13
N GLY A 266 26.53 -9.76 -7.18
CA GLY A 266 27.87 -9.87 -6.59
C GLY A 266 28.09 -8.99 -5.35
N THR A 267 27.17 -8.07 -5.04
CA THR A 267 27.20 -7.31 -3.78
C THR A 267 26.46 -8.08 -2.70
N ARG A 268 27.18 -8.47 -1.65
CA ARG A 268 26.62 -9.22 -0.51
C ARG A 268 26.22 -8.24 0.59
N VAL A 269 24.97 -8.33 1.05
CA VAL A 269 24.43 -7.51 2.14
C VAL A 269 23.80 -8.42 3.18
N LEU A 270 24.16 -8.23 4.45
CA LEU A 270 23.47 -8.87 5.57
C LEU A 270 22.22 -8.05 5.90
N VAL A 271 21.05 -8.69 5.85
CA VAL A 271 19.75 -8.11 6.23
C VAL A 271 19.22 -8.89 7.43
N HIS A 272 18.72 -8.21 8.46
CA HIS A 272 18.32 -8.84 9.73
C HIS A 272 17.25 -8.07 10.51
#